data_AF-A0A0K3BED8-F1
#
_entry.id   AF-A0A0K3BED8-F1
#
_cell.length_a   1.000
_cell.length_b   1.000
_cell.length_c   1.000
_cell.angle_alpha   90.00
_cell.angle_beta   90.00
_cell.angle_gamma   90.00
#
_symmetry.space_group_name_H-M   'P 1'
#
loop_
_entity.id
_entity.type
_entity.pdbx_description
1 polymer ?
#
loop_
_entity_poly.entity_id
_entity_poly.type
_entity_poly.pdbx_seq_one_letter_code
_entity_poly.pdbx_strand_id
1 'polypeptide(L)' 'MFCDYGPSDRFRVIAHCDSGFSSWSDYGHVGYTGFEASQAECHGPLLGSARVGGYHVDWM' A
#
# COMPACT_ATOMS: atom_id res chain seq x y z
N MET A 1 -2.72 -0.24 -6.62
CA MET A 1 -3.40 -1.55 -6.73
C MET A 1 -4.83 -1.31 -7.16
N PHE A 2 -5.27 -1.92 -8.26
CA PHE A 2 -6.66 -1.89 -8.69
C PHE A 2 -7.27 -3.28 -8.48
N CYS A 3 -8.49 -3.34 -7.95
CA CYS A 3 -9.21 -4.58 -7.71
C CYS A 3 -10.57 -4.50 -8.41
N ASP A 4 -10.81 -5.36 -9.40
CA ASP A 4 -12.09 -5.46 -10.09
C ASP A 4 -13.21 -6.00 -9.18
N TYR A 5 -12.86 -6.94 -8.30
CA TYR A 5 -13.77 -7.61 -7.36
C TYR A 5 -13.02 -8.02 -6.08
N GLY A 6 -13.76 -8.33 -5.02
CA GLY A 6 -13.18 -8.81 -3.78
C GLY A 6 -14.20 -9.14 -2.69
N PRO A 7 -13.72 -9.54 -1.50
CA PRO A 7 -14.54 -9.79 -0.32
C PRO A 7 -15.38 -8.60 0.18
N SER A 8 -14.98 -7.37 -0.14
CA SER A 8 -15.69 -6.13 0.20
C SER A 8 -15.67 -5.16 -0.98
N ASP A 9 -16.60 -4.21 -0.99
CA ASP A 9 -16.63 -3.09 -1.93
C ASP A 9 -15.56 -2.03 -1.62
N ARG A 10 -14.95 -2.08 -0.42
CA ARG A 10 -13.89 -1.17 0.03
C ARG A 10 -12.62 -1.92 0.36
N PHE A 11 -11.51 -1.35 -0.08
CA PHE A 11 -10.19 -1.91 0.19
C PHE A 11 -9.13 -0.82 0.29
N ARG A 12 -7.98 -1.15 0.88
CA ARG A 12 -6.75 -0.38 0.71
C ARG A 12 -5.56 -1.30 0.49
N VAL A 13 -4.59 -0.84 -0.28
CA VAL A 13 -3.27 -1.50 -0.32
C VAL A 13 -2.44 -1.04 0.88
N ILE A 14 -1.75 -1.97 1.52
CA ILE A 14 -0.76 -1.70 2.55
C ILE A 14 0.59 -2.15 2.00
N ALA A 15 1.51 -1.21 1.84
CA ALA A 15 2.88 -1.48 1.40
C ALA A 15 3.77 -1.71 2.62
N HIS A 16 4.55 -2.79 2.60
CA HIS A 16 5.60 -3.04 3.58
C HIS A 16 6.90 -2.42 3.05
N CYS A 17 7.34 -1.36 3.72
CA CYS A 17 8.48 -0.56 3.33
C CYS A 17 9.72 -0.91 4.14
N ASP A 18 10.87 -0.83 3.47
CA ASP A 18 12.18 -1.08 4.06
C ASP A 18 13.21 -0.07 3.53
N SER A 19 14.07 0.43 4.42
CA SER A 19 15.19 1.32 4.09
C SER A 19 16.56 0.66 4.30
N GLY A 20 16.58 -0.62 4.68
CA GLY A 20 17.78 -1.33 5.16
C GLY A 20 18.13 -1.05 6.63
N PHE A 21 17.64 0.06 7.21
CA PHE A 21 17.84 0.40 8.63
C PHE A 21 16.53 0.39 9.44
N SER A 22 15.40 0.56 8.77
CA SER A 22 14.07 0.58 9.37
C SER A 22 13.05 -0.06 8.44
N SER A 23 12.01 -0.63 9.04
CA SER A 23 10.86 -1.18 8.34
C SER A 23 9.57 -0.57 8.89
N TRP A 24 8.62 -0.26 8.02
CA TRP A 24 7.32 0.28 8.39
C TRP A 24 6.26 -0.14 7.37
N SER A 25 5.00 0.20 7.63
CA SER A 25 3.93 0.06 6.64
C SER A 25 3.45 1.43 6.22
N ASP A 26 3.30 1.62 4.90
CA ASP A 26 2.62 2.77 4.32
C ASP A 26 1.22 2.35 3.85
N TYR A 27 0.25 3.23 4.07
CA TYR A 27 -1.17 2.93 3.87
C TYR A 27 -1.70 3.70 2.69
N GLY A 28 -2.24 2.97 1.72
CA GLY A 28 -2.96 3.61 0.65
C GLY A 28 -4.29 4.19 1.12
N HIS A 29 -4.84 5.07 0.29
CA HIS A 29 -6.21 5.55 0.48
C HIS A 29 -7.21 4.38 0.36
N VAL A 30 -8.37 4.54 1.00
CA VAL A 30 -9.48 3.60 0.84
C VAL A 30 -10.09 3.82 -0.53
N GLY A 31 -10.08 2.79 -1.36
CA GLY A 31 -10.70 2.79 -2.69
C GLY A 31 -11.88 1.84 -2.78
N TYR A 32 -12.72 2.06 -3.79
CA TYR A 32 -13.84 1.17 -4.12
C TYR A 32 -13.50 0.19 -5.24
N THR A 33 -13.89 -1.08 -5.09
CA THR A 33 -13.69 -2.12 -6.10
C THR A 33 -14.35 -1.76 -7.43
N GLY A 34 -13.65 -1.97 -8.54
CA GLY A 34 -14.13 -1.68 -9.88
C GLY A 34 -14.21 -0.19 -10.23
N PHE A 35 -13.79 0.72 -9.33
CA PHE A 35 -13.88 2.15 -9.55
C PHE A 35 -12.52 2.86 -9.52
N GLU A 36 -11.70 2.58 -8.50
CA GLU A 36 -10.42 3.27 -8.32
C GLU A 36 -9.31 2.37 -7.80
N ALA A 37 -8.07 2.86 -7.93
CA ALA A 37 -6.88 2.16 -7.48
C ALA A 37 -6.37 2.74 -6.16
N SER A 38 -6.25 1.91 -5.12
CA SER A 38 -5.56 2.29 -3.88
C SER A 38 -4.04 2.34 -4.08
N GLN A 39 -3.38 3.42 -3.68
CA GLN A 39 -1.94 3.64 -3.87
C GLN A 39 -1.26 3.98 -2.54
N ALA A 40 -0.15 3.28 -2.25
CA ALA A 40 0.74 3.50 -1.12
C ALA A 40 2.18 3.66 -1.66
N GLU A 41 3.00 4.48 -1.01
CA GLU A 41 4.35 4.81 -1.47
C GLU A 41 5.35 4.76 -0.33
N CYS A 42 6.45 4.04 -0.56
CA CYS A 42 7.55 4.02 0.39
C CYS A 42 8.43 5.25 0.19
N HIS A 43 8.24 6.26 1.02
CA HIS A 43 9.17 7.40 1.11
C HIS A 43 10.27 7.11 2.12
N GLY A 44 11.51 7.15 1.65
CA GLY A 44 12.66 7.03 2.55
C GLY A 44 12.87 8.29 3.39
N PRO A 45 13.57 8.19 4.52
CA PRO A 45 14.02 9.37 5.25
C PRO A 45 14.92 10.25 4.36
N LEU A 46 15.08 11.54 4.71
CA LEU A 46 15.71 12.64 3.96
C LEU A 46 16.95 12.33 3.07
N LEU A 47 17.68 11.24 3.30
CA LEU A 47 18.90 10.84 2.57
C LEU A 47 18.92 9.35 2.12
N GLY A 48 17.87 8.58 2.39
CA GLY A 48 17.83 7.14 2.14
C GLY A 48 16.80 6.76 1.07
N SER A 49 17.13 5.79 0.22
CA SER A 49 16.15 5.13 -0.63
C SER A 49 15.30 4.17 0.21
N ALA A 50 13.99 4.24 0.08
CA ALA A 50 13.10 3.18 0.55
C ALA A 50 12.67 2.30 -0.62
N ARG A 51 12.36 1.05 -0.32
CA ARG A 51 11.84 0.08 -1.29
C ARG A 51 10.60 -0.61 -0.76
N VAL A 52 9.76 -1.06 -1.68
CA VAL A 52 8.65 -1.96 -1.37
C VAL A 52 9.22 -3.37 -1.18
N GLY A 53 9.19 -3.87 0.05
CA GLY A 53 9.58 -5.24 0.39
C GLY A 53 8.45 -6.26 0.17
N GLY A 54 7.21 -5.78 0.20
CA GLY A 54 6.01 -6.58 -0.05
C GLY A 54 4.77 -5.70 0.07
N TYR A 55 3.60 -6.28 -0.16
CA TYR A 55 2.33 -5.60 0.04
C TYR A 55 1.21 -6.61 0.29
N HIS A 56 0.11 -6.15 0.85
CA HIS A 56 -1.15 -6.89 0.89
C HIS A 56 -2.34 -5.94 0.73
N VAL A 57 -3.52 -6.51 0.54
CA VAL A 57 -4.78 -5.78 0.49
C VAL A 57 -5.54 -6.01 1.79
N ASP A 58 -5.97 -4.93 2.40
CA ASP A 58 -6.82 -4.90 3.59
C ASP A 58 -8.27 -4.60 3.14
N TRP A 59 -9.18 -5.54 3.40
CA TRP A 59 -10.60 -5.47 3.02
C TRP A 59 -11.42 -4.96 4.20
N MET A 60 -12.34 -4.02 3.96
CA MET A 60 -13.04 -3.25 5.01
C MET A 60 -14.55 -3.44 5.05
#